data_AF-A0A2C9ZMT7-F1
#
_entry.id   AF-A0A2C9ZMT7-F1
#
_cell.length_a   1.000
_cell.length_b   1.000
_cell.length_c   1.000
_cell.angle_alpha   90.00
_cell.angle_beta   90.00
_cell.angle_gamma   90.00
#
_symmetry.space_group_name_H-M   'P 1'
#
loop_
_entity.id
_entity.type
_entity.pdbx_description
1 polymer ?
#
loop_
_entity_poly.entity_id
_entity_poly.type
_entity_poly.pdbx_seq_one_letter_code
_entity_poly.pdbx_strand_id
1 'polypeptide(L)' 'MKTTMKRLSAGMATAVAATAVAVTLLPGVASAQVISRIYSYTSTGAKQCNSDANMAGPGYYCTTTKIAGTKFWALAHA' A
#
# COMPACT_ATOMS: atom_id res chain seq x y z
N MET A 1 46.56 4.32 -0.04
CA MET A 1 45.39 3.45 0.21
C MET A 1 44.24 4.34 0.69
N LYS A 2 43.12 4.37 -0.04
CA LYS A 2 41.96 5.24 0.24
C LYS A 2 41.07 4.58 1.30
N THR A 3 40.82 5.28 2.39
CA THR A 3 39.99 4.84 3.51
C THR A 3 38.52 4.77 3.08
N THR A 4 38.01 3.55 2.93
CA THR A 4 36.64 3.23 2.55
C THR A 4 35.66 3.71 3.63
N MET A 5 34.92 4.78 3.35
CA MET A 5 33.78 5.18 4.20
C MET A 5 32.66 4.15 4.06
N LYS A 6 32.51 3.32 5.09
CA LYS A 6 31.41 2.36 5.25
C LYS A 6 30.09 3.13 5.29
N ARG A 7 29.19 2.72 4.39
CA ARG A 7 27.84 3.24 4.18
C ARG A 7 27.06 3.20 5.50
N LEU A 8 26.50 4.35 5.89
CA LEU A 8 25.49 4.49 6.93
C LEU A 8 24.27 3.65 6.55
N SER A 9 24.23 2.40 7.00
CA SER A 9 23.02 1.58 6.98
C SER A 9 22.19 1.98 8.20
N ALA A 10 21.46 3.08 8.07
CA ALA A 10 20.42 3.46 9.02
C ALA A 10 19.26 2.49 8.84
N GLY A 11 19.34 1.34 9.52
CA GLY A 11 18.23 0.43 9.70
C GLY A 11 17.13 1.13 10.50
N MET A 12 16.19 1.74 9.81
CA MET A 12 14.94 2.17 10.44
C MET A 12 13.99 0.97 10.49
N ALA A 13 14.12 0.22 11.58
CA ALA A 13 13.09 -0.67 12.07
C ALA A 13 11.80 0.13 12.27
N THR A 14 10.82 -0.09 11.40
CA THR A 14 9.43 0.31 11.66
C THR A 14 8.58 -0.94 11.60
N ALA A 15 8.39 -1.53 12.78
CA ALA A 15 7.40 -2.58 12.99
C ALA A 15 6.02 -1.94 12.77
N VAL A 16 5.45 -2.12 11.58
CA VAL A 16 4.08 -1.70 11.30
C VAL A 16 3.18 -2.82 11.79
N ALA A 17 2.62 -2.64 12.99
CA ALA A 17 1.53 -3.46 13.48
C ALA A 17 0.36 -3.37 12.49
N ALA A 18 0.08 -4.47 11.79
CA ALA A 18 -1.07 -4.59 10.92
C ALA A 18 -2.34 -4.60 11.78
N THR A 19 -2.92 -3.43 12.00
CA THR A 19 -4.28 -3.32 12.55
C THR A 19 -5.26 -3.67 11.44
N ALA A 20 -5.87 -4.84 11.54
CA ALA A 20 -6.96 -5.23 10.66
C ALA A 20 -8.20 -4.38 11.00
N VAL A 21 -8.36 -3.26 10.30
CA VAL A 21 -9.57 -2.45 10.41
C VAL A 21 -10.63 -3.09 9.51
N ALA A 22 -11.57 -3.82 10.13
CA ALA A 22 -12.78 -4.27 9.45
C ALA A 22 -13.66 -3.05 9.15
N VAL A 23 -13.51 -2.49 7.95
CA VAL A 23 -14.38 -1.42 7.46
C VAL A 23 -15.66 -2.06 6.90
N THR A 24 -16.75 -2.01 7.68
CA THR A 24 -18.10 -2.28 7.17
C THR A 24 -18.48 -1.18 6.18
N LEU A 25 -18.37 -1.46 4.89
CA LEU A 25 -18.72 -0.55 3.79
C LEU A 25 -20.25 -0.53 3.57
N LEU A 26 -20.85 0.65 3.79
CA LEU A 26 -22.20 1.01 3.36
C LEU A 26 -22.34 0.91 1.81
N PRO A 27 -23.55 0.63 1.29
CA PRO A 27 -23.77 0.25 -0.10
C PRO A 27 -23.74 1.47 -1.01
N GLY A 28 -22.67 1.59 -1.78
CA GLY A 28 -22.54 2.54 -2.88
C GLY A 28 -21.97 1.81 -4.08
N VAL A 29 -22.80 1.01 -4.76
CA VAL A 29 -22.47 0.32 -6.00
C VAL A 29 -22.27 1.34 -7.13
N ALA A 30 -21.04 1.78 -7.33
CA ALA A 30 -20.63 2.51 -8.53
C ALA A 30 -19.27 1.95 -8.96
N SER A 31 -19.33 0.95 -9.85
CA SER A 31 -18.21 0.12 -10.35
C SER A 31 -17.60 -0.75 -9.25
N ALA A 32 -17.75 -2.07 -9.36
CA ALA A 32 -17.34 -3.05 -8.33
C ALA A 32 -15.81 -3.20 -8.26
N GLN A 33 -15.09 -2.12 -7.98
CA GLN A 33 -13.68 -2.19 -7.61
C GLN A 33 -13.59 -2.85 -6.23
N VAL A 34 -13.11 -4.09 -6.19
CA VAL A 34 -12.90 -4.80 -4.93
C VAL A 34 -11.53 -4.42 -4.39
N ILE A 35 -11.52 -3.74 -3.25
CA ILE A 35 -10.27 -3.36 -2.56
C ILE A 35 -9.78 -4.56 -1.76
N SER A 36 -8.67 -5.17 -2.20
CA SER A 36 -8.07 -6.33 -1.55
C SER A 36 -7.11 -5.94 -0.41
N ARG A 37 -6.44 -4.79 -0.52
CA ARG A 37 -5.50 -4.30 0.49
C ARG A 37 -5.34 -2.78 0.43
N ILE A 38 -5.00 -2.17 1.56
CA ILE A 38 -4.83 -0.73 1.73
C ILE A 38 -3.42 -0.46 2.26
N TYR A 39 -2.76 0.58 1.76
CA TYR A 39 -1.42 0.99 2.15
C TYR A 39 -1.39 2.50 2.45
N SER A 40 -0.52 2.92 3.36
CA SER A 40 -0.32 4.33 3.70
C SER A 40 -0.01 5.15 2.45
N TYR A 41 -0.57 6.36 2.34
CA TYR A 41 -0.33 7.25 1.20
C TYR A 41 1.06 7.92 1.26
N THR A 42 2.09 7.09 1.09
CA THR A 42 3.51 7.47 1.04
C THR A 42 4.17 6.83 -0.19
N SER A 43 5.38 7.26 -0.54
CA SER A 43 6.14 6.66 -1.64
C SER A 43 6.45 5.18 -1.40
N THR A 44 6.68 4.78 -0.15
CA THR A 44 6.87 3.36 0.22
C THR A 44 5.58 2.57 0.04
N GLY A 45 4.45 3.13 0.47
CA GLY A 45 3.14 2.49 0.27
C GLY A 45 2.78 2.32 -1.20
N ALA A 46 3.12 3.30 -2.05
CA ALA A 46 2.92 3.20 -3.51
C ALA A 46 3.74 2.05 -4.12
N LYS A 47 5.02 1.93 -3.74
CA LYS A 47 5.90 0.86 -4.20
C LYS A 47 5.39 -0.51 -3.74
N GLN A 48 4.97 -0.62 -2.49
CA GLN A 48 4.43 -1.87 -1.95
C GLN A 48 3.16 -2.28 -2.67
N CYS A 49 2.24 -1.34 -2.87
CA CYS A 49 1.02 -1.60 -3.64
C CYS A 49 1.38 -2.13 -5.04
N ASN A 50 2.25 -1.44 -5.79
CA ASN A 50 2.62 -1.85 -7.14
C ASN A 50 3.30 -3.22 -7.17
N SER A 51 4.15 -3.51 -6.17
CA SER A 51 4.77 -4.83 -6.02
C SER A 51 3.72 -5.92 -5.82
N ASP A 52 2.77 -5.70 -4.92
CA ASP A 52 1.71 -6.64 -4.62
C ASP A 52 0.75 -6.82 -5.83
N ALA A 53 0.47 -5.76 -6.59
CA ALA A 53 -0.31 -5.83 -7.83
C ALA A 53 0.37 -6.70 -8.90
N ASN A 54 1.68 -6.49 -9.12
CA ASN A 54 2.46 -7.30 -10.06
C ASN A 54 2.52 -8.77 -9.65
N MET A 55 2.53 -9.06 -8.35
CA MET A 55 2.52 -10.43 -7.83
C MET A 55 1.14 -11.10 -7.91
N ALA A 56 0.06 -10.34 -7.71
CA ALA A 56 -1.31 -10.86 -7.75
C ALA A 56 -1.74 -11.27 -9.17
N GLY A 57 -1.11 -10.70 -10.19
CA GLY A 57 -1.33 -11.07 -11.59
C GLY A 57 -2.30 -10.13 -12.32
N PRO A 58 -2.72 -10.50 -13.54
CA PRO A 58 -3.53 -9.63 -14.39
C PRO A 58 -4.88 -9.29 -13.72
N GLY A 59 -5.32 -8.04 -13.90
CA GLY A 59 -6.58 -7.52 -13.34
C GLY A 59 -6.42 -6.82 -11.99
N TYR A 60 -5.29 -7.03 -11.29
CA TYR A 60 -4.93 -6.27 -10.10
C TYR A 60 -4.18 -5.00 -10.46
N TYR A 61 -4.55 -3.89 -9.82
CA TYR A 61 -3.92 -2.59 -10.02
C TYR A 61 -3.93 -1.76 -8.74
N CYS A 62 -3.06 -0.76 -8.70
CA CYS A 62 -3.02 0.20 -7.61
C CYS A 62 -3.82 1.46 -7.93
N THR A 63 -4.71 1.81 -7.01
CA THR A 63 -5.50 3.03 -7.05
C THR A 63 -5.36 3.82 -5.75
N THR A 64 -5.98 4.99 -5.67
CA THR A 64 -6.10 5.75 -4.43
C THR A 64 -7.54 5.72 -3.95
N THR A 65 -7.72 5.59 -2.64
CA THR A 65 -9.03 5.70 -2.00
C THR A 65 -8.98 6.65 -0.81
N LYS A 66 -10.15 7.14 -0.39
CA LYS A 66 -10.29 7.95 0.82
C LYS A 66 -11.13 7.18 1.83
N ILE A 67 -10.62 7.01 3.04
CA ILE A 67 -11.32 6.39 4.16
C ILE A 67 -11.37 7.42 5.28
N ALA A 68 -12.58 7.81 5.69
CA ALA A 68 -12.79 8.86 6.69
C ALA A 68 -12.02 10.17 6.41
N GLY A 69 -11.84 10.53 5.14
CA GLY A 69 -11.11 11.75 4.73
C GLY A 69 -9.60 11.58 4.54
N THR A 70 -9.01 10.48 5.00
CA THR A 70 -7.58 10.16 4.80
C THR A 70 -7.37 9.42 3.49
N LYS A 71 -6.38 9.85 2.70
CA LYS A 71 -5.99 9.16 1.45
C LYS A 71 -5.14 7.94 1.75
N PHE A 72 -5.33 6.88 0.96
CA PHE A 72 -4.56 5.65 0.97
C PHE A 72 -4.28 5.17 -0.46
N TRP A 73 -3.22 4.38 -0.63
CA TRP A 73 -3.11 3.50 -1.79
C TRP A 73 -3.95 2.25 -1.55
N ALA A 74 -4.56 1.72 -2.58
CA ALA A 74 -5.38 0.52 -2.51
C ALA A 74 -5.02 -0.41 -3.66
N LEU A 75 -4.78 -1.68 -3.34
CA LEU A 75 -4.76 -2.75 -4.31
C LEU A 75 -6.21 -3.09 -4.64
N ALA A 76 -6.59 -2.87 -5.89
CA ALA A 76 -7.94 -3.07 -6.39
C ALA A 76 -7.93 -4.01 -7.60
N HIS A 77 -9.07 -4.64 -7.85
CA HIS A 77 -9.37 -5.33 -9.10
C HIS A 77 -10.84 -5.10 -9.46
N ALA A 78 -11.16 -5.29 -10.74
CA ALA A 78 -12.51 -5.22 -11.27
C ALA A 78 -13.21 -6.60 -11.19
#